data_AF-A0A6J3IB26-F1
#
_entry.id   AF-A0A6J3IB26-F1
#
_cell.length_a   1.000
_cell.length_b   1.000
_cell.length_c   1.000
_cell.angle_alpha   90.00
_cell.angle_beta   90.00
_cell.angle_gamma   90.00
#
_symmetry.space_group_name_H-M   'P 1'
#
loop_
_entity.id
_entity.type
_entity.pdbx_description
1 polymer ?
#
loop_
_entity_poly.entity_id
_entity_poly.type
_entity_poly.pdbx_seq_one_letter_code
_entity_poly.pdbx_strand_id
1 'polypeptide(L)'
;MKISFMLGELLMLFKLIHGLQDVAVTCTESWLQVKFRQRPLINDLQPLQHELFLGSGCPVNLVEPDFFVFFYLLTFCGIVVTEQPVGILIESAIVYNSANFDFDVHIPVSCYIQR
;
A
#
# COMPACT_ATOMS: atom_id res chain seq x y z
N MET A 1 28.30 29.38 -2.83
CA MET A 1 27.54 28.25 -3.43
C MET A 1 27.74 27.00 -2.58
N LYS A 2 26.83 26.72 -1.64
CA LYS A 2 26.85 25.49 -0.80
C LYS A 2 25.50 25.20 -0.10
N ILE A 3 24.44 25.93 -0.47
CA ILE A 3 23.14 25.89 0.22
C ILE A 3 22.09 25.15 -0.63
N SER A 4 22.28 25.06 -1.95
CA SER A 4 21.34 24.42 -2.87
C SER A 4 21.35 22.89 -2.84
N PHE A 5 22.48 22.26 -2.46
CA PHE A 5 22.58 20.79 -2.42
C PHE A 5 21.79 20.17 -1.26
N MET A 6 21.80 20.83 -0.10
CA MET A 6 21.12 20.35 1.11
C MET A 6 19.59 20.43 1.01
N LEU A 7 19.07 21.42 0.26
CA LEU A 7 17.62 21.59 0.07
C LEU A 7 17.03 20.50 -0.84
N GLY A 8 17.78 20.08 -1.85
CA GLY A 8 17.35 19.03 -2.78
C GLY A 8 17.25 17.66 -2.10
N GLU A 9 18.25 17.28 -1.30
CA GLU A 9 18.23 16.03 -0.54
C GLU A 9 17.11 16.01 0.52
N LEU A 10 16.89 17.14 1.21
CA LEU A 10 15.82 17.25 2.21
C LEU A 10 14.43 17.11 1.56
N LEU A 11 14.18 17.76 0.42
CA LEU A 11 12.90 17.66 -0.30
C LEU A 11 12.61 16.24 -0.80
N MET A 12 13.65 15.51 -1.25
CA MET A 12 13.51 14.12 -1.66
C MET A 12 13.13 13.23 -0.47
N LEU A 13 13.77 13.42 0.68
CA LEU A 13 13.44 12.72 1.93
C LEU A 13 12.01 13.01 2.39
N PHE A 14 11.55 14.26 2.32
CA PHE A 14 10.16 14.63 2.66
C PHE A 14 9.13 13.94 1.74
N LYS A 15 9.37 13.88 0.43
CA LYS A 15 8.48 13.14 -0.49
C LYS A 15 8.44 11.64 -0.20
N LEU A 16 9.58 11.04 0.14
CA LEU A 16 9.67 9.63 0.54
C LEU A 16 8.87 9.33 1.82
N ILE A 17 8.96 10.21 2.82
CA ILE A 17 8.25 10.04 4.11
C ILE A 17 6.73 10.25 3.94
N HIS A 18 6.31 11.24 3.13
CA HIS A 18 4.89 11.48 2.85
C HIS A 18 4.26 10.48 1.87
N GLY A 19 5.06 9.80 1.04
CA GLY A 19 4.61 8.70 0.19
C GLY A 19 4.25 7.46 0.99
N LEU A 20 4.88 7.24 2.15
CA LEU A 20 4.58 6.13 3.07
C LEU A 20 3.28 6.35 3.88
N GLN A 21 2.71 7.56 3.84
CA GLN A 21 1.57 7.95 4.69
C GLN A 21 0.19 7.57 4.11
N ASP A 22 0.14 6.97 2.92
CA ASP A 22 -1.11 6.61 2.23
C ASP A 22 -1.62 5.23 2.56
N VAL A 23 -0.77 4.38 3.10
CA VAL A 23 -1.09 2.99 3.39
C VAL A 23 -0.95 2.76 4.88
N ALA A 24 -2.06 2.45 5.54
CA ALA A 24 -2.04 1.96 6.91
C ALA A 24 -2.31 0.46 6.90
N VAL A 25 -1.41 -0.32 7.50
CA VAL A 25 -1.47 -1.78 7.51
C VAL A 25 -1.69 -2.26 8.94
N THR A 26 -2.58 -3.23 9.09
CA THR A 26 -2.79 -3.94 10.36
C THR A 26 -2.96 -5.41 10.04
N CYS A 27 -2.30 -6.29 10.79
CA CYS A 27 -2.38 -7.72 10.54
C CYS A 27 -2.45 -8.52 11.85
N THR A 28 -2.99 -9.73 11.73
CA THR A 28 -2.90 -10.80 12.73
C THR A 28 -2.44 -12.07 12.04
N GLU A 29 -2.27 -13.15 12.80
CA GLU A 29 -1.91 -14.45 12.23
C GLU A 29 -2.97 -15.02 11.27
N SER A 30 -4.16 -14.41 11.18
CA SER A 30 -5.29 -14.91 10.38
C SER A 30 -5.81 -13.94 9.31
N TRP A 31 -5.57 -12.63 9.46
CA TRP A 31 -6.08 -11.62 8.53
C TRP A 31 -5.12 -10.45 8.33
N LEU A 32 -5.28 -9.80 7.17
CA LEU A 32 -4.61 -8.58 6.77
C LEU A 32 -5.66 -7.50 6.47
N GLN A 33 -5.48 -6.34 7.10
CA GLN A 33 -6.20 -5.12 6.79
C GLN A 33 -5.24 -4.09 6.20
N VAL A 34 -5.65 -3.50 5.08
CA VAL A 34 -4.93 -2.42 4.42
C VAL A 34 -5.90 -1.29 4.18
N LYS A 35 -5.62 -0.12 4.76
CA LYS A 35 -6.34 1.12 4.48
C LYS A 35 -5.50 1.96 3.55
N PHE A 36 -6.05 2.27 2.39
CA PHE A 36 -5.43 3.07 1.35
C PHE A 36 -6.13 4.42 1.23
N ARG A 37 -5.40 5.50 1.43
CA ARG A 37 -5.96 6.86 1.47
C ARG A 37 -6.51 7.26 0.10
N GLN A 38 -7.71 7.82 0.09
CA GLN A 38 -8.35 8.36 -1.10
C GLN A 38 -7.72 9.71 -1.47
N ARG A 39 -6.55 9.69 -2.11
CA ARG A 39 -5.89 10.89 -2.63
C ARG A 39 -5.35 10.69 -4.04
N PRO A 40 -5.10 11.77 -4.78
CA PRO A 40 -4.39 11.69 -6.06
C PRO A 40 -3.04 10.98 -5.92
N LEU A 41 -2.76 10.03 -6.81
CA LEU A 41 -1.56 9.18 -6.74
C LEU A 41 -0.54 9.55 -7.82
N ILE A 42 -0.89 9.36 -9.08
CA ILE A 42 -0.04 9.60 -10.26
C ILE A 42 -0.77 10.57 -11.18
N ASN A 43 -0.04 11.55 -11.71
CA ASN A 43 -0.57 12.59 -12.60
C ASN A 43 -1.81 13.32 -12.02
N ASP A 44 -1.84 13.50 -10.69
CA ASP A 44 -2.97 14.07 -9.96
C ASP A 44 -4.32 13.34 -10.17
N LEU A 45 -4.28 12.10 -10.66
CA LEU A 45 -5.45 11.25 -10.78
C LEU A 45 -5.75 10.55 -9.45
N GLN A 46 -6.98 10.72 -8.99
CA GLN A 46 -7.51 10.00 -7.83
C GLN A 46 -8.00 8.62 -8.26
N PRO A 47 -7.48 7.52 -7.68
CA PRO A 47 -7.92 6.17 -8.02
C PRO A 47 -9.41 5.97 -7.72
N LEU A 48 -10.10 5.26 -8.61
CA LEU A 48 -11.47 4.79 -8.38
C LEU A 48 -11.44 3.43 -7.66
N GLN A 49 -12.50 3.13 -6.91
CA GLN A 49 -12.60 1.88 -6.13
C GLN A 49 -12.37 0.62 -6.99
N HIS A 50 -12.90 0.59 -8.22
CA HIS A 50 -12.81 -0.57 -9.11
C HIS A 50 -11.47 -0.70 -9.84
N GLU A 51 -10.60 0.31 -9.73
CA GLU A 51 -9.25 0.31 -10.28
C GLU A 51 -8.23 -0.23 -9.28
N LEU A 52 -8.66 -0.51 -8.04
CA LEU A 52 -7.81 -0.88 -6.93
C LEU A 52 -8.05 -2.33 -6.48
N PHE A 53 -6.97 -3.08 -6.37
CA PHE A 53 -6.99 -4.49 -5.98
C PHE A 53 -5.91 -4.80 -4.95
N LEU A 54 -6.10 -5.84 -4.14
CA LEU A 54 -5.09 -6.43 -3.27
C LEU A 54 -4.56 -7.73 -3.89
N GLY A 55 -3.23 -7.85 -3.95
CA GLY A 55 -2.51 -9.02 -4.40
C GLY A 55 -3.01 -9.54 -5.75
N SER A 56 -3.57 -10.74 -5.76
CA SER A 56 -4.03 -11.43 -6.98
C SER A 56 -5.39 -10.96 -7.52
N GLY A 57 -5.78 -9.70 -7.31
CA GLY A 57 -7.01 -9.11 -7.87
C GLY A 57 -8.20 -9.01 -6.93
N CYS A 58 -7.99 -9.03 -5.62
CA CYS A 58 -9.09 -8.88 -4.65
C CYS A 58 -9.57 -7.42 -4.57
N PRO A 59 -10.88 -7.13 -4.74
CA PRO A 59 -11.37 -5.75 -4.76
C PRO A 59 -11.39 -5.08 -3.38
N VAL A 60 -11.61 -3.77 -3.35
CA VAL A 60 -11.89 -3.03 -2.11
C VAL A 60 -13.16 -3.57 -1.43
N ASN A 61 -13.09 -3.94 -0.15
CA ASN A 61 -14.22 -4.47 0.61
C ASN A 61 -15.13 -3.38 1.18
N LEU A 62 -14.53 -2.28 1.64
CA LEU A 62 -15.22 -1.20 2.33
C LEU A 62 -14.65 0.15 1.91
N VAL A 63 -15.53 1.15 1.81
CA VAL A 63 -15.16 2.54 1.56
C VAL A 63 -15.47 3.35 2.82
N GLU A 64 -14.43 3.88 3.44
CA GLU A 64 -14.50 4.86 4.53
C GLU A 64 -14.33 6.28 3.94
N PRO A 65 -14.70 7.37 4.64
CA PRO A 65 -14.67 8.73 4.09
C PRO A 65 -13.34 9.11 3.42
N ASP A 66 -12.21 8.71 4.01
CA ASP A 66 -10.87 9.05 3.52
C ASP A 66 -10.08 7.82 3.02
N PHE A 67 -10.67 6.62 3.06
CA PHE A 67 -9.93 5.38 2.79
C PHE A 67 -10.71 4.34 1.99
N PHE A 68 -10.02 3.69 1.06
CA PHE A 68 -10.37 2.38 0.55
C PHE A 68 -9.80 1.31 1.48
N VAL A 69 -10.63 0.36 1.90
CA VAL A 69 -10.25 -0.66 2.88
C VAL A 69 -10.30 -2.05 2.26
N PHE A 70 -9.17 -2.73 2.32
CA PHE A 70 -9.03 -4.16 2.06
C PHE A 70 -8.98 -4.89 3.39
N PHE A 71 -9.81 -5.90 3.58
CA PHE A 71 -9.86 -6.73 4.77
C PHE A 71 -10.05 -8.19 4.35
N TYR A 72 -8.98 -8.96 4.42
CA TYR A 72 -8.95 -10.33 3.90
C TYR A 72 -8.25 -11.29 4.86
N LEU A 73 -8.69 -12.54 4.86
CA LEU A 73 -7.95 -13.64 5.49
C LEU A 73 -6.65 -13.89 4.71
N LEU A 74 -5.58 -14.31 5.40
CA LEU A 74 -4.26 -14.52 4.79
C LEU A 74 -4.25 -15.61 3.71
N THR A 75 -5.25 -16.50 3.70
CA THR A 75 -5.38 -17.56 2.69
C THR A 75 -5.97 -17.08 1.36
N PHE A 76 -6.34 -15.81 1.24
CA PHE A 76 -6.93 -15.22 0.04
C PHE A 76 -5.97 -14.24 -0.62
N CYS A 77 -6.32 -13.81 -1.84
CA CYS A 77 -5.67 -12.69 -2.54
C CYS A 77 -4.18 -12.89 -2.84
N GLY A 78 -3.67 -14.11 -2.77
CA GLY A 78 -2.25 -14.39 -2.96
C GLY A 78 -1.35 -13.70 -1.94
N ILE A 79 -1.85 -13.45 -0.72
CA ILE A 79 -1.04 -12.91 0.38
C ILE A 79 0.03 -13.94 0.74
N VAL A 80 1.28 -13.48 0.83
CA VAL A 80 2.44 -14.32 1.15
C VAL A 80 2.67 -14.27 2.64
N VAL A 81 2.75 -15.44 3.27
CA VAL A 81 3.03 -15.59 4.70
C VAL A 81 4.32 -16.39 4.86
N THR A 82 5.33 -15.77 5.45
CA THR A 82 6.65 -16.36 5.66
C THR A 82 6.92 -16.47 7.15
N GLU A 83 7.06 -17.71 7.62
CA GLU A 83 7.50 -18.01 8.97
C GLU A 83 8.98 -17.65 9.14
N GLN A 84 9.29 -16.85 10.15
CA GLN A 84 10.65 -16.43 10.52
C GLN A 84 10.99 -16.92 11.94
N PRO A 85 12.28 -16.99 12.30
CA PRO A 85 12.68 -17.48 13.63
C PRO A 85 12.07 -16.73 14.82
N VAL A 86 11.67 -15.46 14.64
CA VAL A 86 11.19 -14.57 15.72
C VAL A 86 9.75 -14.08 15.48
N GLY A 87 9.07 -14.61 14.47
CA GLY A 87 7.74 -14.11 14.10
C GLY A 87 7.30 -14.49 12.70
N ILE A 88 6.29 -13.81 12.20
CA ILE A 88 5.69 -14.03 10.88
C ILE A 88 5.80 -12.76 10.06
N LEU A 89 6.32 -12.87 8.84
CA LEU A 89 6.29 -11.81 7.85
C LEU A 89 5.13 -12.05 6.89
N ILE A 90 4.25 -11.06 6.75
CA ILE A 90 3.09 -11.06 5.84
C ILE A 90 3.35 -10.01 4.76
N GLU A 91 3.26 -10.41 3.49
CA GLU A 91 3.55 -9.56 2.33
C GLU A 91 2.43 -9.64 1.28
N SER A 92 2.14 -8.50 0.68
CA SER A 92 1.20 -8.36 -0.42
C SER A 92 1.48 -7.06 -1.19
N ALA A 93 0.59 -6.65 -2.08
CA ALA A 93 0.66 -5.34 -2.74
C ALA A 93 -0.75 -4.85 -3.07
N ILE A 94 -0.95 -3.52 -3.02
CA ILE A 94 -2.09 -2.90 -3.70
C ILE A 94 -1.69 -2.75 -5.18
N VAL A 95 -2.56 -3.19 -6.07
CA VAL A 95 -2.44 -3.04 -7.52
C VAL A 95 -3.42 -1.96 -7.95
N TYR A 96 -2.91 -0.89 -8.53
CA TYR A 96 -3.70 0.15 -9.17
C TYR A 96 -3.60 0.01 -10.69
N ASN A 97 -4.72 -0.38 -11.29
CA ASN A 97 -4.90 -0.59 -12.73
C ASN A 97 -5.95 0.42 -13.22
N SER A 98 -5.50 1.45 -13.95
CA SER A 98 -6.37 2.45 -14.55
C SER A 98 -6.28 2.41 -16.06
N ALA A 99 -7.40 2.65 -16.74
CA ALA A 99 -7.41 2.83 -18.19
C ALA A 99 -6.66 4.11 -18.66
N ASN A 100 -6.25 4.98 -17.73
CA ASN A 100 -5.50 6.20 -18.04
C ASN A 100 -4.01 5.94 -18.33
N PHE A 101 -3.49 4.74 -18.07
CA PHE A 101 -2.09 4.39 -18.26
C PHE A 101 -1.90 2.93 -18.70
N ASP A 102 -0.85 2.65 -19.46
CA ASP A 102 -0.56 1.31 -20.01
C ASP A 102 0.24 0.40 -19.06
N PHE A 103 0.31 0.72 -17.77
CA PHE A 103 1.11 -0.01 -16.78
C PHE A 103 0.41 -0.12 -15.42
N ASP A 104 0.63 -1.21 -14.70
CA ASP A 104 0.11 -1.35 -13.34
C ASP A 104 1.03 -0.70 -12.31
N VAL A 105 0.43 -0.08 -11.31
CA VAL A 105 1.17 0.51 -10.19
C VAL A 105 1.04 -0.44 -9.00
N HIS A 106 2.19 -0.95 -8.54
CA HIS A 106 2.25 -1.86 -7.41
C HIS A 106 2.77 -1.13 -6.17
N ILE A 107 1.95 -1.07 -5.13
CA ILE A 107 2.28 -0.45 -3.84
C ILE A 107 2.50 -1.59 -2.84
N PRO A 108 3.74 -1.83 -2.39
CA PRO A 108 4.04 -2.95 -1.52
C PRO A 108 3.36 -2.78 -0.16
N VAL A 109 2.85 -3.89 0.37
CA VAL A 109 2.25 -3.99 1.69
C VAL A 109 3.02 -5.05 2.47
N SER A 110 3.53 -4.70 3.64
CA SER A 110 4.15 -5.66 4.54
C SER A 110 3.71 -5.44 5.97
N CYS A 111 3.65 -6.53 6.74
CA CYS A 111 3.32 -6.51 8.15
C CYS A 111 4.10 -7.63 8.85
N TYR A 112 4.66 -7.33 10.02
CA TYR A 112 5.42 -8.30 10.80
C TYR A 112 4.76 -8.50 12.16
N ILE A 113 4.59 -9.77 12.54
CA ILE A 113 4.03 -10.17 13.83
C ILE A 113 5.14 -10.88 14.59
N GLN A 114 5.57 -10.28 15.70
CA GLN A 114 6.52 -10.92 16.60
C GLN A 114 5.82 -12.02 17.42
N ARG A 115 6.45 -13.18 17.54
CA ARG A 115 5.99 -14.30 18.38
C ARG A 115 6.80 -14.41 19.67
#